data_AF-A0A3D4JMC6-F1
#
_entry.id   AF-A0A3D4JMC6-F1
#
_cell.length_a   1.000
_cell.length_b   1.000
_cell.length_c   1.000
_cell.angle_alpha   90.00
_cell.angle_beta   90.00
_cell.angle_gamma   90.00
#
_symmetry.space_group_name_H-M   'P 1'
#
loop_
_entity.id
_entity.type
_entity.pdbx_description
1 polymer ?
#
loop_
_entity_poly.entity_id
_entity_poly.type
_entity_poly.pdbx_seq_one_letter_code
_entity_poly.pdbx_strand_id
1 'polypeptide(L)'
;MKILKNIISLTLCTSLLCMTQFSFRNNISFAETQQYFGDVNSDGSLTADDSLMILQFVTSSADFSDEQKKIADSDNDGNVTSADALEVLRCVVGLSEPKIYESGSQNDSLSTENIYNAMIAFKEKYPEGTTWTNDNFYSWKGGIFDGGYGCAGFAFMLSDAAFGSLPARQYYSVSPDIKVGDILRINNNSHSVIVLEVNDTGVVIAEGNYSGTVHWGRKLTWSAINSSLDYVITRYPE
;
A
#
# COMPACT_ATOMS: atom_id res chain seq x y z
N MET A 1 63.15 30.28 -48.45
CA MET A 1 63.56 28.92 -48.05
C MET A 1 63.14 28.70 -46.59
N LYS A 2 62.13 27.83 -46.36
CA LYS A 2 61.67 27.23 -45.08
C LYS A 2 61.14 28.21 -43.99
N ILE A 3 60.12 27.94 -43.17
CA ILE A 3 58.88 27.12 -43.14
C ILE A 3 58.20 27.42 -41.77
N LEU A 4 56.86 27.48 -41.74
CA LEU A 4 55.88 27.35 -40.59
C LEU A 4 55.95 28.35 -39.41
N LYS A 5 54.91 29.15 -39.03
CA LYS A 5 53.45 29.00 -38.69
C LYS A 5 53.18 28.82 -37.17
N ASN A 6 52.57 29.83 -36.54
CA ASN A 6 51.36 29.80 -35.66
C ASN A 6 51.39 30.85 -34.53
N ILE A 7 50.52 31.87 -34.59
CA ILE A 7 49.86 32.44 -33.41
C ILE A 7 48.39 32.69 -33.77
N ILE A 8 47.52 32.01 -33.02
CA ILE A 8 46.06 32.09 -33.06
C ILE A 8 45.63 33.33 -32.27
N SER A 9 44.78 34.18 -32.85
CA SER A 9 44.04 35.19 -32.10
C SER A 9 42.72 35.52 -32.79
N LEU A 10 41.69 35.65 -31.95
CA LEU A 10 40.52 36.52 -32.10
C LEU A 10 39.27 36.02 -32.87
N THR A 11 38.31 35.54 -32.05
CA THR A 11 36.87 35.89 -32.00
C THR A 11 35.95 35.66 -33.22
N LEU A 12 34.85 34.89 -33.02
CA LEU A 12 33.41 35.23 -33.21
C LEU A 12 32.56 33.95 -33.44
N CYS A 13 31.47 33.73 -32.68
CA CYS A 13 30.14 33.35 -33.22
C CYS A 13 29.10 32.92 -32.15
N THR A 14 28.05 33.72 -32.09
CA THR A 14 26.64 33.44 -31.75
C THR A 14 26.14 31.98 -31.87
N SER A 15 25.35 31.52 -30.90
CA SER A 15 23.88 31.40 -31.02
C SER A 15 23.26 30.37 -30.06
N LEU A 16 22.03 30.67 -29.63
CA LEU A 16 20.97 29.74 -29.24
C LEU A 16 21.15 28.96 -27.92
N LEU A 17 20.44 29.39 -26.88
CA LEU A 17 19.67 28.46 -26.06
C LEU A 17 18.44 29.18 -25.47
N CYS A 18 17.31 28.62 -25.89
CA CYS A 18 15.94 28.94 -25.56
C CYS A 18 15.73 29.09 -24.05
N MET A 19 15.21 30.25 -23.64
CA MET A 19 14.53 30.38 -22.35
C MET A 19 13.26 29.54 -22.41
N THR A 20 13.26 28.41 -21.73
CA THR A 20 12.02 27.83 -21.19
C THR A 20 12.17 27.82 -19.68
N GLN A 21 11.28 28.54 -19.01
CA GLN A 21 11.13 28.46 -17.58
C GLN A 21 10.62 27.06 -17.26
N PHE A 22 11.52 26.19 -16.80
CA PHE A 22 11.11 25.00 -16.08
C PHE A 22 10.73 25.47 -14.68
N SER A 23 9.44 25.67 -14.48
CA SER A 23 8.86 25.84 -13.16
C SER A 23 9.35 24.67 -12.30
N PHE A 24 10.14 24.94 -11.26
CA PHE A 24 10.35 24.00 -10.17
C PHE A 24 8.98 23.74 -9.55
N ARG A 25 8.27 22.72 -10.06
CA ARG A 25 7.26 22.05 -9.25
C ARG A 25 8.04 21.27 -8.20
N ASN A 26 7.73 21.55 -6.94
CA ASN A 26 8.13 20.74 -5.80
C ASN A 26 7.68 19.30 -6.04
N ASN A 27 8.55 18.49 -6.64
CA ASN A 27 8.51 17.05 -6.45
C ASN A 27 9.38 16.80 -5.23
N ILE A 28 8.75 16.77 -4.05
CA ILE A 28 9.32 16.04 -2.93
C ILE A 28 9.27 14.56 -3.35
N SER A 29 10.29 14.15 -4.10
CA SER A 29 10.68 12.76 -4.21
C SER A 29 11.31 12.43 -2.86
N PHE A 30 10.54 11.86 -1.94
CA PHE A 30 11.15 11.03 -0.91
C PHE A 30 11.83 9.90 -1.70
N ALA A 31 13.16 9.97 -1.82
CA ALA A 31 13.92 8.82 -2.31
C ALA A 31 13.60 7.70 -1.31
N GLU A 32 12.90 6.66 -1.77
CA GLU A 32 12.72 5.46 -0.98
C GLU A 32 14.13 4.95 -0.64
N THR A 33 14.52 5.10 0.63
CA THR A 33 15.79 4.58 1.12
C THR A 33 15.68 3.06 1.07
N GLN A 34 16.42 2.44 0.16
CA GLN A 34 16.53 1.00 0.03
C GLN A 34 16.92 0.39 1.38
N GLN A 35 16.02 -0.35 2.01
CA GLN A 35 16.25 -1.00 3.29
C GLN A 35 16.85 -2.39 3.09
N TYR A 36 17.81 -2.77 3.93
CA TYR A 36 18.48 -4.07 3.87
C TYR A 36 18.20 -4.89 5.13
N PHE A 37 18.20 -6.21 4.99
CA PHE A 37 18.29 -7.08 6.14
C PHE A 37 19.59 -6.75 6.89
N GLY A 38 19.46 -6.59 8.20
CA GLY A 38 20.54 -6.18 9.08
C GLY A 38 20.71 -4.67 9.23
N ASP A 39 20.04 -3.80 8.47
CA ASP A 39 20.05 -2.33 8.69
C ASP A 39 19.08 -1.97 9.84
N VAL A 40 19.51 -2.29 11.06
CA VAL A 40 18.66 -2.25 12.27
C VAL A 40 18.46 -0.83 12.81
N ASN A 41 19.29 0.12 12.40
CA ASN A 41 19.12 1.54 12.72
C ASN A 41 18.37 2.32 11.62
N SER A 42 18.15 1.69 10.44
CA SER A 42 17.44 2.24 9.29
C SER A 42 18.07 3.52 8.73
N ASP A 43 19.40 3.60 8.77
CA ASP A 43 20.15 4.72 8.20
C ASP A 43 20.45 4.53 6.70
N GLY A 44 20.07 3.38 6.13
CA GLY A 44 20.24 3.02 4.72
C GLY A 44 21.61 2.45 4.39
N SER A 45 22.48 2.23 5.38
CA SER A 45 23.82 1.67 5.21
C SER A 45 24.01 0.47 6.12
N LEU A 46 24.43 -0.66 5.54
CA LEU A 46 24.78 -1.83 6.33
C LEU A 46 26.21 -1.68 6.88
N THR A 47 26.35 -1.61 8.21
CA THR A 47 27.64 -1.32 8.87
C THR A 47 27.94 -2.26 10.05
N ALA A 48 29.12 -2.11 10.65
CA ALA A 48 29.47 -2.81 11.88
C ALA A 48 28.67 -2.31 13.10
N ASP A 49 28.11 -1.10 13.03
CA ASP A 49 27.27 -0.55 14.10
C ASP A 49 25.95 -1.33 14.20
N ASP A 50 25.39 -1.75 13.06
CA ASP A 50 24.22 -2.63 13.01
C ASP A 50 24.49 -4.00 13.65
N SER A 51 25.65 -4.58 13.32
CA SER A 51 26.10 -5.85 13.92
C SER A 51 26.24 -5.72 15.43
N LEU A 52 26.74 -4.58 15.91
CA LEU A 52 26.86 -4.29 17.33
C LEU A 52 25.49 -4.17 18.00
N MET A 53 24.52 -3.52 17.35
CA MET A 53 23.15 -3.42 17.86
C MET A 53 22.49 -4.79 17.99
N ILE A 54 22.66 -5.68 17.00
CA ILE A 54 22.17 -7.07 17.06
C ILE A 54 22.79 -7.81 18.25
N LEU A 55 24.11 -7.70 18.45
CA LEU A 55 24.77 -8.32 19.59
C LEU A 55 24.29 -7.77 20.94
N GLN A 56 24.05 -6.46 21.03
CA GLN A 56 23.49 -5.83 22.23
C GLN A 56 22.09 -6.34 22.54
N PHE A 57 21.25 -6.57 21.52
CA PHE A 57 19.95 -7.20 21.67
C PHE A 57 20.08 -8.64 22.20
N VAL A 58 20.96 -9.43 21.57
CA VAL A 58 21.22 -10.83 21.97
C VAL A 58 21.74 -10.94 23.41
N THR A 59 22.53 -9.97 23.88
CA THR A 59 23.03 -9.92 25.27
C THR A 59 22.08 -9.21 26.23
N SER A 60 20.86 -8.87 25.82
CA SER A 60 19.86 -8.13 26.61
C SER A 60 20.39 -6.80 27.16
N SER A 61 21.32 -6.18 26.44
CA SER A 61 21.89 -4.87 26.73
C SER A 61 21.15 -3.74 26.02
N ALA A 62 20.31 -4.07 25.04
CA ALA A 62 19.37 -3.19 24.36
C ALA A 62 18.11 -4.00 23.96
N ASP A 63 16.99 -3.31 23.75
CA ASP A 63 15.74 -3.92 23.27
C ASP A 63 15.48 -3.49 21.82
N PHE A 64 14.95 -4.42 21.01
CA PHE A 64 14.48 -4.15 19.66
C PHE A 64 12.95 -4.04 19.60
N SER A 65 12.45 -3.11 18.79
CA SER A 65 11.06 -3.11 18.34
C SER A 65 10.74 -4.34 17.48
N ASP A 66 9.46 -4.65 17.30
CA ASP A 66 9.06 -5.82 16.50
C ASP A 66 9.47 -5.69 15.03
N GLU A 67 9.58 -4.47 14.49
CA GLU A 67 10.09 -4.23 13.14
C GLU A 67 11.60 -4.43 13.07
N GLN A 68 12.34 -3.93 14.06
CA GLN A 68 13.79 -4.15 14.14
C GLN A 68 14.14 -5.63 14.29
N LYS A 69 13.32 -6.43 14.97
CA LYS A 69 13.52 -7.88 15.05
C LYS A 69 13.40 -8.58 13.70
N LYS A 70 12.48 -8.12 12.83
CA LYS A 70 12.35 -8.68 11.48
C LYS A 70 13.54 -8.31 10.60
N ILE A 71 13.98 -7.05 10.67
CA ILE A 71 15.13 -6.57 9.90
C ILE A 71 16.41 -7.23 10.41
N ALA A 72 16.54 -7.46 11.72
CA ALA A 72 17.71 -8.05 12.35
C ALA A 72 17.93 -9.53 11.98
N ASP A 73 16.90 -10.28 11.60
CA ASP A 73 16.98 -11.67 11.13
C ASP A 73 17.59 -11.73 9.72
N SER A 74 18.92 -11.58 9.66
CA SER A 74 19.69 -11.38 8.44
C SER A 74 20.01 -12.70 7.72
N ASP A 75 20.07 -13.80 8.45
CA ASP A 75 20.20 -15.13 7.87
C ASP A 75 18.85 -15.79 7.53
N ASN A 76 17.74 -15.20 7.99
CA ASN A 76 16.34 -15.57 7.73
C ASN A 76 16.00 -16.96 8.30
N ASP A 77 16.53 -17.27 9.49
CA ASP A 77 16.25 -18.51 10.22
C ASP A 77 15.06 -18.40 11.19
N GLY A 78 14.52 -17.19 11.36
CA GLY A 78 13.41 -16.87 12.23
C GLY A 78 13.81 -16.44 13.65
N ASN A 79 15.10 -16.37 13.97
CA ASN A 79 15.60 -16.00 15.30
C ASN A 79 16.73 -14.97 15.19
N VAL A 80 16.61 -13.87 15.93
CA VAL A 80 17.70 -12.89 16.03
C VAL A 80 18.76 -13.39 17.01
N THR A 81 19.91 -13.79 16.49
CA THR A 81 21.05 -14.34 17.23
C THR A 81 22.38 -13.69 16.81
N SER A 82 23.50 -14.17 17.38
CA SER A 82 24.82 -13.75 16.92
C SER A 82 25.16 -14.20 15.49
N ALA A 83 24.39 -15.14 14.92
CA ALA A 83 24.55 -15.55 13.52
C ALA A 83 24.16 -14.44 12.55
N ASP A 84 23.12 -13.66 12.88
CA ASP A 84 22.72 -12.49 12.09
C ASP A 84 23.77 -11.40 12.08
N ALA A 85 24.32 -11.09 13.26
CA ALA A 85 25.41 -10.13 13.37
C ALA A 85 26.63 -10.56 12.53
N LEU A 86 26.89 -11.86 12.43
CA LEU A 86 27.93 -12.39 11.56
C LEU A 86 27.57 -12.20 10.08
N GLU A 87 26.32 -12.41 9.69
CA GLU A 87 25.88 -12.19 8.30
C GLU A 87 26.00 -10.72 7.90
N VAL A 88 25.63 -9.79 8.77
CA VAL A 88 25.84 -8.35 8.57
C VAL A 88 27.32 -8.04 8.35
N LEU A 89 28.22 -8.52 9.22
CA LEU A 89 29.66 -8.30 9.05
C LEU A 89 30.19 -8.89 7.73
N ARG A 90 29.69 -10.06 7.30
CA ARG A 90 30.07 -10.67 6.02
C ARG A 90 29.68 -9.77 4.85
N CYS A 91 28.50 -9.15 4.88
CA CYS A 91 28.09 -8.17 3.88
C CYS A 91 28.99 -6.92 3.89
N VAL A 92 29.28 -6.38 5.08
CA VAL A 92 30.16 -5.20 5.25
C VAL A 92 31.55 -5.42 4.65
N VAL A 93 32.11 -6.62 4.80
CA VAL A 93 33.44 -6.95 4.26
C VAL A 93 33.41 -7.51 2.82
N GLY A 94 32.24 -7.57 2.17
CA GLY A 94 32.08 -8.07 0.81
C GLY A 94 32.25 -9.58 0.65
N LEU A 95 32.03 -10.35 1.73
CA LEU A 95 31.99 -11.82 1.73
C LEU A 95 30.57 -12.38 1.52
N SER A 96 29.55 -11.52 1.50
CA SER A 96 28.15 -11.82 1.20
C SER A 96 27.51 -10.59 0.54
N GLU A 97 26.44 -10.79 -0.22
CA GLU A 97 25.69 -9.70 -0.85
C GLU A 97 24.58 -9.22 0.10
N PRO A 98 24.39 -7.89 0.28
CA PRO A 98 23.29 -7.37 1.08
C PRO A 98 21.94 -7.83 0.53
N LYS A 99 21.12 -8.42 1.40
CA LYS A 99 19.76 -8.82 1.06
C LYS A 99 18.84 -7.62 1.26
N ILE A 100 18.03 -7.31 0.27
CA ILE A 100 17.01 -6.27 0.39
C ILE A 100 15.97 -6.77 1.40
N TYR A 101 15.73 -5.98 2.45
CA TYR A 101 14.56 -6.14 3.28
C TYR A 101 13.43 -5.43 2.57
N GLU A 102 12.64 -6.20 1.82
CA GLU A 102 11.33 -5.74 1.40
C GLU A 102 10.52 -5.64 2.69
N SER A 103 10.54 -4.46 3.32
CA SER A 103 9.73 -4.25 4.51
C SER A 103 8.33 -4.70 4.14
N GLY A 104 7.86 -5.72 4.86
CA GLY A 104 6.46 -6.07 4.98
C GLY A 104 5.80 -4.89 5.65
N SER A 105 5.71 -3.83 4.86
CA SER A 105 5.20 -2.53 5.21
C SER A 105 3.78 -2.77 5.67
N GLN A 106 3.25 -1.82 6.41
CA GLN A 106 1.79 -1.66 6.52
C GLN A 106 1.10 -1.60 5.13
N ASN A 107 1.85 -1.63 4.02
CA ASN A 107 1.43 -1.72 2.63
C ASN A 107 1.24 -3.16 2.09
N ASP A 108 1.76 -4.23 2.74
CA ASP A 108 1.47 -5.59 2.24
C ASP A 108 0.05 -6.01 2.63
N SER A 109 -0.36 -5.85 3.90
CA SER A 109 -1.75 -6.09 4.31
C SER A 109 -2.77 -5.20 3.57
N LEU A 110 -2.35 -4.00 3.14
CA LEU A 110 -3.17 -3.07 2.38
C LEU A 110 -2.91 -3.13 0.87
N SER A 111 -2.17 -4.14 0.41
CA SER A 111 -2.03 -4.40 -1.01
C SER A 111 -3.40 -4.74 -1.60
N THR A 112 -3.61 -4.38 -2.86
CA THR A 112 -4.88 -4.68 -3.55
C THR A 112 -5.18 -6.18 -3.53
N GLU A 113 -4.15 -7.02 -3.66
CA GLU A 113 -4.28 -8.48 -3.62
C GLU A 113 -4.70 -8.98 -2.23
N ASN A 114 -4.08 -8.51 -1.16
CA ASN A 114 -4.44 -8.96 0.20
C ASN A 114 -5.83 -8.48 0.61
N ILE A 115 -6.19 -7.24 0.28
CA ILE A 115 -7.56 -6.72 0.48
C ILE A 115 -8.57 -7.57 -0.28
N TYR A 116 -8.31 -7.84 -1.57
CA TYR A 116 -9.16 -8.70 -2.39
C TYR A 116 -9.29 -10.11 -1.80
N ASN A 117 -8.18 -10.74 -1.45
CA ASN A 117 -8.13 -12.11 -0.92
C ASN A 117 -8.87 -12.22 0.42
N ALA A 118 -8.73 -11.22 1.30
CA ALA A 118 -9.45 -11.18 2.56
C ALA A 118 -10.98 -11.09 2.36
N MET A 119 -11.44 -10.28 1.40
CA MET A 119 -12.87 -10.24 1.05
C MET A 119 -13.34 -11.52 0.38
N ILE A 120 -12.56 -12.10 -0.54
CA ILE A 120 -12.98 -13.26 -1.32
C ILE A 120 -13.06 -14.53 -0.49
N ALA A 121 -12.28 -14.63 0.60
CA ALA A 121 -12.37 -15.74 1.56
C ALA A 121 -13.79 -15.89 2.15
N PHE A 122 -14.56 -14.80 2.25
CA PHE A 122 -15.94 -14.84 2.73
C PHE A 122 -16.91 -15.51 1.75
N LYS A 123 -16.53 -15.75 0.48
CA LYS A 123 -17.36 -16.53 -0.47
C LYS A 123 -17.62 -17.95 0.01
N GLU A 124 -16.71 -18.55 0.77
CA GLU A 124 -16.91 -19.89 1.32
C GLU A 124 -18.09 -19.91 2.30
N LYS A 125 -18.19 -18.88 3.15
CA LYS A 125 -19.25 -18.74 4.14
C LYS A 125 -20.55 -18.17 3.56
N TYR A 126 -20.43 -17.27 2.58
CA TYR A 126 -21.54 -16.59 1.93
C TYR A 126 -21.43 -16.75 0.40
N PRO A 127 -21.67 -17.96 -0.13
CA PRO A 127 -21.66 -18.19 -1.57
C PRO A 127 -22.74 -17.36 -2.28
N GLU A 128 -22.63 -17.26 -3.60
CA GLU A 128 -23.63 -16.62 -4.46
C GLU A 128 -25.05 -17.11 -4.14
N GLY A 129 -26.00 -16.18 -3.99
CA GLY A 129 -27.39 -16.51 -3.69
C GLY A 129 -27.69 -16.80 -2.22
N THR A 130 -26.71 -16.69 -1.32
CA THR A 130 -26.96 -16.81 0.12
C THR A 130 -28.01 -15.79 0.56
N THR A 131 -29.02 -16.24 1.31
CA THR A 131 -30.04 -15.34 1.86
C THR A 131 -29.40 -14.29 2.75
N TRP A 132 -29.62 -13.02 2.41
CA TRP A 132 -29.14 -11.87 3.16
C TRP A 132 -30.10 -10.70 2.96
N THR A 133 -30.80 -10.30 4.00
CA THR A 133 -31.92 -9.36 3.94
C THR A 133 -31.69 -8.17 4.89
N ASN A 134 -32.69 -7.28 4.99
CA ASN A 134 -32.67 -6.19 5.98
C ASN A 134 -32.68 -6.67 7.44
N ASP A 135 -32.98 -7.94 7.71
CA ASP A 135 -32.93 -8.49 9.08
C ASP A 135 -31.48 -8.79 9.52
N ASN A 136 -30.55 -8.88 8.57
CA ASN A 136 -29.15 -9.18 8.87
C ASN A 136 -28.39 -7.91 9.26
N PHE A 137 -27.89 -7.90 10.50
CA PHE A 137 -27.06 -6.83 11.05
C PHE A 137 -25.59 -7.25 11.14
N TYR A 138 -24.69 -6.30 10.92
CA TYR A 138 -23.27 -6.44 11.23
C TYR A 138 -22.75 -5.21 11.98
N SER A 139 -22.07 -5.43 13.11
CA SER A 139 -21.41 -4.35 13.87
C SER A 139 -20.04 -4.07 13.27
N TRP A 140 -19.78 -2.81 12.93
CA TRP A 140 -18.66 -2.40 12.09
C TRP A 140 -17.55 -1.71 12.88
N LYS A 141 -16.29 -1.99 12.55
CA LYS A 141 -15.12 -1.43 13.24
C LYS A 141 -14.54 -0.18 12.56
N GLY A 142 -15.18 0.33 11.51
CA GLY A 142 -14.72 1.51 10.77
C GLY A 142 -14.99 2.86 11.47
N GLY A 143 -15.85 2.90 12.49
CA GLY A 143 -15.97 4.05 13.40
C GLY A 143 -16.83 5.22 12.94
N ILE A 144 -17.32 5.26 11.68
CA ILE A 144 -18.32 6.27 11.24
C ILE A 144 -19.73 5.87 11.72
N PHE A 145 -20.01 4.57 11.74
CA PHE A 145 -21.26 3.97 12.21
C PHE A 145 -20.94 2.77 13.11
N ASP A 146 -21.81 2.47 14.09
CA ASP A 146 -21.65 1.29 14.96
C ASP A 146 -21.89 -0.04 14.21
N GLY A 147 -22.51 0.02 13.04
CA GLY A 147 -22.89 -1.12 12.22
C GLY A 147 -23.92 -0.77 11.15
N GLY A 148 -24.43 -1.80 10.48
CA GLY A 148 -25.44 -1.64 9.42
C GLY A 148 -26.28 -2.90 9.22
N TYR A 149 -27.50 -2.69 8.73
CA TYR A 149 -28.40 -3.76 8.28
C TYR A 149 -28.29 -3.97 6.77
N GLY A 150 -28.71 -5.14 6.29
CA GLY A 150 -28.86 -5.43 4.86
C GLY A 150 -27.57 -5.18 4.08
N CYS A 151 -27.66 -4.40 3.00
CA CYS A 151 -26.53 -4.16 2.10
C CYS A 151 -25.35 -3.47 2.78
N ALA A 152 -25.61 -2.50 3.67
CA ALA A 152 -24.56 -1.82 4.44
C ALA A 152 -23.85 -2.79 5.39
N GLY A 153 -24.61 -3.64 6.10
CA GLY A 153 -24.04 -4.65 6.99
C GLY A 153 -23.12 -5.63 6.26
N PHE A 154 -23.51 -6.08 5.07
CA PHE A 154 -22.66 -6.96 4.27
C PHE A 154 -21.37 -6.28 3.81
N ALA A 155 -21.47 -5.04 3.30
CA ALA A 155 -20.31 -4.26 2.89
C ALA A 155 -19.35 -3.99 4.07
N PHE A 156 -19.88 -3.67 5.24
CA PHE A 156 -19.09 -3.48 6.47
C PHE A 156 -18.38 -4.75 6.92
N MET A 157 -19.02 -5.91 6.81
CA MET A 157 -18.39 -7.20 7.13
C MET A 157 -17.17 -7.47 6.26
N LEU A 158 -17.29 -7.25 4.94
CA LEU A 158 -16.17 -7.42 4.02
C LEU A 158 -15.10 -6.35 4.21
N SER A 159 -15.49 -5.12 4.55
CA SER A 159 -14.56 -4.04 4.90
C SER A 159 -13.75 -4.35 6.17
N ASP A 160 -14.34 -4.98 7.18
CA ASP A 160 -13.59 -5.43 8.37
C ASP A 160 -12.66 -6.61 8.06
N ALA A 161 -13.05 -7.50 7.14
CA ALA A 161 -12.15 -8.55 6.68
C ALA A 161 -10.92 -7.97 5.99
N ALA A 162 -11.12 -6.96 5.13
CA ALA A 162 -10.05 -6.31 4.38
C ALA A 162 -9.13 -5.42 5.24
N PHE A 163 -9.70 -4.64 6.16
CA PHE A 163 -8.98 -3.54 6.82
C PHE A 163 -8.89 -3.67 8.35
N GLY A 164 -9.42 -4.76 8.92
CA GLY A 164 -9.46 -4.97 10.36
C GLY A 164 -10.19 -3.85 11.09
N SER A 165 -9.46 -3.08 11.91
CA SER A 165 -9.98 -1.97 12.72
C SER A 165 -9.51 -0.59 12.27
N LEU A 166 -8.94 -0.45 11.06
CA LEU A 166 -8.53 0.86 10.55
C LEU A 166 -9.72 1.85 10.49
N PRO A 167 -9.56 3.12 10.85
CA PRO A 167 -10.67 4.06 10.79
C PRO A 167 -11.11 4.32 9.34
N ALA A 168 -12.42 4.46 9.15
CA ALA A 168 -12.99 4.79 7.85
C ALA A 168 -13.14 6.31 7.66
N ARG A 169 -13.11 6.74 6.40
CA ARG A 169 -13.36 8.12 5.98
C ARG A 169 -14.34 8.14 4.83
N GLN A 170 -15.10 9.22 4.70
CA GLN A 170 -16.12 9.38 3.68
C GLN A 170 -15.81 10.55 2.74
N TYR A 171 -15.94 10.34 1.43
CA TYR A 171 -15.74 11.35 0.40
C TYR A 171 -16.93 11.37 -0.58
N TYR A 172 -17.24 12.54 -1.14
CA TYR A 172 -18.43 12.76 -2.00
C TYR A 172 -18.08 12.89 -3.50
N SER A 173 -16.84 12.60 -3.90
CA SER A 173 -16.36 12.74 -5.28
C SER A 173 -16.21 11.39 -5.98
N VAL A 174 -16.68 11.32 -7.23
CA VAL A 174 -16.39 10.23 -8.17
C VAL A 174 -15.11 10.57 -8.97
N SER A 175 -14.05 9.77 -8.82
CA SER A 175 -12.78 9.80 -9.56
C SER A 175 -11.65 10.71 -9.00
N PRO A 176 -10.37 10.27 -9.02
CA PRO A 176 -9.82 8.95 -9.38
C PRO A 176 -9.49 8.04 -8.18
N ASP A 177 -10.07 8.28 -7.00
CA ASP A 177 -9.61 7.62 -5.77
C ASP A 177 -10.32 6.30 -5.39
N ILE A 178 -11.26 5.79 -6.21
CA ILE A 178 -11.93 4.52 -5.91
C ILE A 178 -10.93 3.37 -6.03
N LYS A 179 -10.78 2.60 -4.95
CA LYS A 179 -9.86 1.46 -4.81
C LYS A 179 -10.61 0.20 -4.41
N VAL A 180 -9.93 -0.94 -4.58
CA VAL A 180 -10.42 -2.23 -4.06
C VAL A 180 -10.61 -2.14 -2.55
N GLY A 181 -11.74 -2.62 -2.05
CA GLY A 181 -12.15 -2.54 -0.65
C GLY A 181 -12.96 -1.29 -0.29
N ASP A 182 -13.07 -0.30 -1.17
CA ASP A 182 -13.95 0.85 -0.93
C ASP A 182 -15.42 0.44 -0.97
N ILE A 183 -16.21 1.10 -0.11
CA ILE A 183 -17.67 0.95 -0.10
C ILE A 183 -18.28 2.12 -0.88
N LEU A 184 -19.15 1.81 -1.84
CA LEU A 184 -19.90 2.81 -2.59
C LEU A 184 -21.34 2.84 -2.07
N ARG A 185 -21.79 4.03 -1.64
CA ARG A 185 -23.20 4.29 -1.41
C ARG A 185 -23.81 4.85 -2.69
N ILE A 186 -24.85 4.19 -3.19
CA ILE A 186 -25.46 4.50 -4.47
C ILE A 186 -27.00 4.57 -4.38
N ASN A 187 -27.59 5.11 -5.45
CA ASN A 187 -29.03 5.18 -5.71
C ASN A 187 -29.79 6.00 -4.65
N ASN A 188 -29.45 7.27 -4.48
CA ASN A 188 -30.09 8.21 -3.53
C ASN A 188 -30.03 7.70 -2.09
N ASN A 189 -28.83 7.27 -1.68
CA ASN A 189 -28.50 6.78 -0.35
C ASN A 189 -29.37 5.56 0.04
N SER A 190 -29.61 4.63 -0.88
CA SER A 190 -30.44 3.44 -0.63
C SER A 190 -29.66 2.12 -0.62
N HIS A 191 -28.54 2.03 -1.35
CA HIS A 191 -27.81 0.77 -1.50
C HIS A 191 -26.31 0.92 -1.28
N SER A 192 -25.69 -0.08 -0.64
CA SER A 192 -24.25 -0.13 -0.38
C SER A 192 -23.62 -1.35 -1.02
N VAL A 193 -22.50 -1.16 -1.70
CA VAL A 193 -21.72 -2.22 -2.36
C VAL A 193 -20.24 -2.04 -2.02
N ILE A 194 -19.45 -3.11 -2.05
CA ILE A 194 -17.99 -3.03 -1.83
C ILE A 194 -17.23 -3.44 -3.08
N VAL A 195 -16.16 -2.72 -3.40
CA VAL A 195 -15.36 -2.89 -4.62
C VAL A 195 -14.41 -4.07 -4.50
N LEU A 196 -14.47 -5.01 -5.43
CA LEU A 196 -13.55 -6.15 -5.56
C LEU A 196 -12.45 -5.91 -6.60
N GLU A 197 -12.76 -5.16 -7.66
CA GLU A 197 -11.82 -4.89 -8.76
C GLU A 197 -12.13 -3.50 -9.34
N VAL A 198 -11.10 -2.81 -9.81
CA VAL A 198 -11.20 -1.56 -10.56
C VAL A 198 -10.52 -1.75 -11.91
N ASN A 199 -11.18 -1.35 -13.00
CA ASN A 199 -10.63 -1.42 -14.35
C ASN A 199 -11.12 -0.23 -15.21
N ASP A 200 -10.64 -0.15 -16.46
CA ASP A 200 -10.92 0.96 -17.36
C ASP A 200 -12.42 1.18 -17.64
N THR A 201 -13.24 0.14 -17.48
CA THR A 201 -14.68 0.19 -17.77
C THR A 201 -15.55 0.50 -16.55
N GLY A 202 -15.01 0.30 -15.34
CA GLY A 202 -15.74 0.47 -14.10
C GLY A 202 -15.16 -0.36 -12.96
N VAL A 203 -16.05 -0.92 -12.14
CA VAL A 203 -15.69 -1.77 -11.01
C VAL A 203 -16.45 -3.10 -11.02
N VAL A 204 -15.84 -4.10 -10.39
CA VAL A 204 -16.51 -5.35 -9.99
C VAL A 204 -16.80 -5.27 -8.50
N ILE A 205 -17.98 -5.70 -8.06
CA ILE A 205 -18.43 -5.54 -6.67
C ILE A 205 -18.89 -6.84 -6.01
N ALA A 206 -18.94 -6.81 -4.68
CA ALA A 206 -19.75 -7.70 -3.85
C ALA A 206 -20.85 -6.89 -3.14
N GLU A 207 -21.99 -7.52 -2.91
CA GLU A 207 -23.12 -6.90 -2.22
C GLU A 207 -24.02 -7.92 -1.54
N GLY A 208 -24.67 -7.49 -0.47
CA GLY A 208 -25.74 -8.24 0.18
C GLY A 208 -27.07 -7.54 -0.02
N ASN A 209 -28.17 -8.26 0.21
CA ASN A 209 -29.54 -7.72 0.11
C ASN A 209 -29.85 -7.11 -1.27
N TYR A 210 -29.21 -7.60 -2.32
CA TYR A 210 -29.65 -7.34 -3.67
C TYR A 210 -30.68 -8.43 -4.01
N SER A 211 -31.95 -8.05 -4.10
CA SER A 211 -33.08 -8.99 -4.16
C SER A 211 -33.14 -9.98 -2.97
N GLY A 212 -32.64 -9.59 -1.80
CA GLY A 212 -32.64 -10.42 -0.59
C GLY A 212 -31.53 -11.48 -0.53
N THR A 213 -30.54 -11.41 -1.43
CA THR A 213 -29.43 -12.35 -1.49
C THR A 213 -28.07 -11.67 -1.62
N VAL A 214 -27.01 -12.45 -1.34
CA VAL A 214 -25.61 -12.09 -1.60
C VAL A 214 -25.29 -12.29 -3.08
N HIS A 215 -24.59 -11.32 -3.65
CA HIS A 215 -24.05 -11.38 -5.01
C HIS A 215 -22.58 -11.01 -5.05
N TRP A 216 -21.83 -11.73 -5.89
CA TRP A 216 -20.42 -11.51 -6.15
C TRP A 216 -20.17 -11.33 -7.63
N GLY A 217 -19.35 -10.34 -8.00
CA GLY A 217 -18.85 -10.20 -9.37
C GLY A 217 -19.74 -9.37 -10.29
N ARG A 218 -20.78 -8.69 -9.77
CA ARG A 218 -21.57 -7.76 -10.59
C ARG A 218 -20.68 -6.60 -11.03
N LYS A 219 -20.84 -6.18 -12.28
CA LYS A 219 -20.08 -5.08 -12.88
C LYS A 219 -20.88 -3.78 -12.82
N LEU A 220 -20.26 -2.70 -12.36
CA LEU A 220 -20.79 -1.35 -12.40
C LEU A 220 -19.89 -0.51 -13.30
N THR A 221 -20.46 0.06 -14.37
CA THR A 221 -19.70 0.95 -15.26
C THR A 221 -19.45 2.31 -14.61
N TRP A 222 -18.39 3.01 -15.04
CA TRP A 222 -18.14 4.39 -14.58
C TRP A 222 -19.33 5.33 -14.81
N SER A 223 -20.05 5.18 -15.92
CA SER A 223 -21.26 5.98 -16.18
C SER A 223 -22.39 5.71 -15.17
N ALA A 224 -22.57 4.44 -14.79
CA ALA A 224 -23.56 4.09 -13.76
C ALA A 224 -23.16 4.62 -12.39
N ILE A 225 -21.86 4.56 -12.03
CA ILE A 225 -21.36 5.10 -10.75
C ILE A 225 -21.52 6.62 -10.73
N ASN A 226 -21.09 7.32 -11.77
CA ASN A 226 -21.17 8.79 -11.85
C ASN A 226 -22.60 9.33 -11.79
N SER A 227 -23.59 8.53 -12.20
CA SER A 227 -25.01 8.92 -12.16
C SER A 227 -25.72 8.52 -10.86
N SER A 228 -25.15 7.61 -10.07
CA SER A 228 -25.82 7.02 -8.91
C SER A 228 -25.07 7.16 -7.59
N LEU A 229 -23.78 7.54 -7.60
CA LEU A 229 -22.97 7.62 -6.38
C LEU A 229 -23.40 8.79 -5.49
N ASP A 230 -23.66 8.47 -4.23
CA ASP A 230 -23.88 9.44 -3.18
C ASP A 230 -22.57 9.77 -2.45
N TYR A 231 -21.81 8.74 -2.06
CA TYR A 231 -20.49 8.89 -1.44
C TYR A 231 -19.68 7.58 -1.47
N VAL A 232 -18.36 7.71 -1.31
CA VAL A 232 -17.40 6.61 -1.09
C VAL A 232 -17.02 6.57 0.39
N ILE A 233 -16.89 5.37 0.96
CA ILE A 233 -16.23 5.13 2.23
C ILE A 233 -14.97 4.33 1.97
N THR A 234 -13.84 4.81 2.46
CA THR A 234 -12.53 4.16 2.35
C THR A 234 -11.87 3.97 3.70
N ARG A 235 -10.95 3.01 3.80
CA ARG A 235 -10.15 2.71 5.00
C ARG A 235 -8.65 2.70 4.75
N TYR A 236 -8.21 3.05 3.54
CA TYR A 236 -6.78 3.29 3.27
C TYR A 236 -6.30 4.47 4.14
N PRO A 237 -5.10 4.43 4.76
CA PRO A 237 -4.54 5.57 5.49
C PRO A 237 -4.34 6.83 4.63
N GLU A 238 -4.14 7.97 5.27
CA GLU A 238 -3.64 9.22 4.65
C GLU A 238 -2.12 9.31 4.76
#